data_AF-A0A7V7AGV9-F1
#
_entry.id   AF-A0A7V7AGV9-F1
#
_cell.length_a   1.000
_cell.length_b   1.000
_cell.length_c   1.000
_cell.angle_alpha   90.00
_cell.angle_beta   90.00
_cell.angle_gamma   90.00
#
_symmetry.space_group_name_H-M   'P 1'
#
loop_
_entity.id
_entity.type
_entity.pdbx_description
1 polymer ?
#
loop_
_entity_poly.entity_id
_entity_poly.type
_entity_poly.pdbx_seq_one_letter_code
_entity_poly.pdbx_strand_id
1 'polypeptide(L)' 'MQFLMAFLIGGLICVIAQLIMDLTPFKITPAHILVGFVCGGALLSALGLYQPLVDLGGAGATVPLSGFGHAL' A
#
# COMPACT_ATOMS: atom_id res chain seq x y z
N MET A 1 -6.29 -11.47 16.50
CA MET A 1 -6.86 -10.46 15.59
C MET A 1 -5.83 -9.67 14.80
N GLN A 2 -4.66 -9.35 15.36
CA GLN A 2 -3.61 -8.64 14.62
C GLN A 2 -3.16 -9.33 13.32
N PHE A 3 -2.94 -10.65 13.33
CA PHE A 3 -2.58 -11.39 12.11
C PHE A 3 -3.67 -11.37 11.03
N LEU A 4 -4.94 -11.42 11.44
CA LEU A 4 -6.07 -11.36 10.50
C LEU A 4 -6.18 -9.97 9.88
N MET A 5 -6.05 -8.91 10.69
CA MET A 5 -6.06 -7.53 10.16
C MET A 5 -4.84 -7.25 9.28
N ALA A 6 -3.66 -7.76 9.64
CA ALA A 6 -2.48 -7.64 8.79
C ALA A 6 -2.67 -8.34 7.44
N PHE A 7 -3.25 -9.54 7.44
CA PHE A 7 -3.60 -10.26 6.21
C PHE A 7 -4.62 -9.48 5.37
N LEU A 8 -5.70 -8.98 5.98
CA LEU A 8 -6.76 -8.27 5.27
C LEU A 8 -6.28 -6.93 4.70
N ILE A 9 -5.58 -6.11 5.48
CA ILE A 9 -5.11 -4.79 5.03
C ILE A 9 -4.01 -4.96 3.97
N GLY A 10 -3.01 -5.80 4.22
CA GLY A 10 -1.95 -6.05 3.26
C GLY A 10 -2.48 -6.71 1.98
N GLY A 11 -3.38 -7.69 2.12
CA GLY A 11 -4.05 -8.33 1.00
C GLY A 11 -4.86 -7.35 0.16
N LEU A 12 -5.60 -6.44 0.79
CA LEU A 12 -6.40 -5.43 0.09
C LEU A 12 -5.52 -4.44 -0.70
N ILE A 13 -4.39 -3.99 -0.12
CA ILE A 13 -3.40 -3.15 -0.81
C ILE A 13 -2.84 -3.90 -2.04
N CYS A 14 -2.50 -5.17 -1.89
CA CYS A 14 -2.02 -6.02 -2.99
C CYS A 14 -3.08 -6.22 -4.09
N VAL A 15 -4.34 -6.48 -3.71
CA VAL A 15 -5.45 -6.64 -4.65
C VAL A 15 -5.68 -5.36 -5.44
N ILE A 16 -5.60 -4.18 -4.82
CA ILE A 16 -5.67 -2.91 -5.54
C ILE A 16 -4.55 -2.80 -6.57
N ALA A 17 -3.31 -3.10 -6.19
CA ALA A 17 -2.18 -3.08 -7.12
C ALA A 17 -2.36 -4.06 -8.29
N GLN A 18 -2.81 -5.28 -7.99
CA GLN A 18 -3.11 -6.31 -8.99
C GLN A 18 -4.23 -5.88 -9.94
N LEU A 19 -5.34 -5.35 -9.43
CA LEU A 19 -6.44 -4.85 -10.25
C LEU A 19 -6.00 -3.71 -11.18
N ILE A 20 -5.15 -2.79 -10.71
CA ILE A 20 -4.61 -1.73 -11.57
C ILE A 20 -3.80 -2.37 -12.72
N MET A 21 -2.92 -3.33 -12.42
CA MET A 21 -2.12 -4.01 -13.43
C MET A 21 -2.98 -4.80 -14.42
N ASP A 22 -3.97 -5.55 -13.94
CA ASP A 22 -4.82 -6.41 -14.77
C ASP A 22 -5.76 -5.61 -15.67
N LEU A 23 -6.26 -4.46 -15.19
CA LEU A 23 -7.16 -3.59 -15.97
C LEU A 23 -6.41 -2.63 -16.90
N THR A 24 -5.10 -2.41 -16.71
CA THR A 24 -4.30 -1.47 -17.51
C THR A 24 -2.94 -2.01 -18.01
N PRO A 25 -2.85 -3.26 -18.52
CA PRO A 25 -1.58 -3.96 -18.73
C PRO A 25 -0.64 -3.32 -19.76
N PHE A 26 -1.15 -2.55 -20.72
CA PHE A 26 -0.34 -1.88 -21.75
C PHE A 26 0.04 -0.44 -21.40
N LYS A 27 -0.45 0.08 -20.27
CA LYS A 27 -0.21 1.47 -19.84
C LYS A 27 0.54 1.57 -18.53
N ILE A 28 0.28 0.64 -17.61
CA ILE A 28 0.91 0.62 -16.30
C ILE A 28 1.95 -0.48 -16.27
N THR A 29 3.21 -0.08 -16.15
CA THR A 29 4.31 -1.03 -15.91
C THR A 29 4.50 -1.26 -14.40
N PRO A 30 5.20 -2.31 -13.97
CA PRO A 30 5.51 -2.53 -12.56
C PRO A 30 6.23 -1.33 -11.90
N ALA A 31 7.03 -0.58 -12.66
CA ALA A 31 7.69 0.62 -12.16
C ALA A 31 6.69 1.73 -11.80
N HIS A 32 5.59 1.89 -12.55
CA HIS A 32 4.57 2.87 -12.24
C HIS A 32 3.82 2.52 -10.95
N ILE A 33 3.53 1.23 -10.73
CA ILE A 33 2.92 0.75 -9.47
C ILE A 33 3.86 1.04 -8.30
N LEU A 34 5.16 0.73 -8.45
CA LEU A 34 6.15 0.97 -7.41
C LEU A 34 6.20 2.45 -7.01
N VAL A 35 6.41 3.33 -7.99
CA VAL A 35 6.50 4.77 -7.72
C VAL A 35 5.17 5.30 -7.16
N GLY A 36 4.03 4.91 -7.76
CA GLY A 36 2.71 5.36 -7.33
C GLY A 36 2.38 4.98 -5.88
N PHE A 37 2.67 3.74 -5.47
CA PHE A 37 2.40 3.29 -4.11
C PHE A 37 3.37 3.90 -3.10
N VAL A 38 4.67 4.01 -3.42
CA VAL A 38 5.65 4.64 -2.52
C VAL A 38 5.32 6.13 -2.34
N CYS A 39 5.10 6.87 -3.43
CA CYS A 39 4.72 8.28 -3.36
C CYS A 39 3.35 8.48 -2.67
N GLY A 40 2.38 7.62 -2.96
CA GLY A 40 1.07 7.64 -2.29
C GLY A 40 1.18 7.39 -0.78
N GLY A 41 2.02 6.44 -0.37
CA GLY A 41 2.34 6.18 1.03
C GLY A 41 2.98 7.38 1.73
N ALA A 42 3.97 8.01 1.09
CA ALA A 42 4.62 9.22 1.61
C ALA A 42 3.63 10.39 1.74
N LEU A 43 2.76 10.61 0.76
CA LEU A 43 1.72 11.64 0.81
C LEU A 43 0.71 11.39 1.93
N LEU A 44 0.21 10.15 2.06
CA LEU A 44 -0.69 9.77 3.15
C LEU A 44 -0.01 9.91 4.52
N SER A 45 1.30 9.65 4.60
CA SER A 45 2.10 9.86 5.81
C SER A 45 2.20 11.35 6.16
N ALA A 46 2.50 12.20 5.18
CA ALA A 46 2.57 13.66 5.35
C ALA A 46 1.23 14.27 5.80
N LEU A 47 0.11 13.68 5.36
CA LEU A 47 -1.24 14.07 5.80
C LEU A 47 -1.65 13.48 7.16
N GLY A 48 -0.81 12.63 7.78
CA GLY A 48 -1.11 11.94 9.04
C GLY A 48 -2.14 10.81 8.91
N LEU A 49 -2.51 10.42 7.69
CA LEU A 49 -3.54 9.41 7.41
C LEU A 49 -2.99 7.99 7.36
N TYR A 50 -1.67 7.83 7.21
CA TYR A 50 -1.06 6.50 7.18
C TYR A 50 -0.93 5.87 8.57
N GLN A 51 -0.71 6.67 9.61
CA GLN A 51 -0.52 6.16 10.98
C GLN A 51 -1.75 5.36 11.48
N PRO A 52 -3.00 5.83 11.32
CA PRO A 52 -4.19 5.03 11.66
C PRO A 52 -4.28 3.71 10.89
N LEU A 53 -3.81 3.67 9.64
CA LEU A 53 -3.77 2.46 8.83
C LEU A 53 -2.76 1.45 9.41
N VAL A 54 -1.62 1.93 9.93
CA VAL A 54 -0.63 1.12 10.64
C VAL A 54 -1.17 0.64 11.99
N ASP A 55 -1.89 1.46 12.74
CA ASP A 55 -2.47 1.06 14.02
C ASP A 55 -3.54 -0.04 13.85
N LEU A 56 -4.27 -0.03 12.72
CA LEU A 56 -5.26 -1.05 12.38
C LEU A 56 -4.62 -2.32 11.78
N GLY A 57 -3.74 -2.15 10.79
CA GLY A 57 -3.21 -3.23 9.94
C GLY A 57 -1.84 -3.76 10.35
N GLY A 58 -1.11 -3.05 11.21
CA GLY A 58 0.26 -3.38 11.61
C GLY A 58 1.16 -3.67 10.41
N ALA A 59 1.76 -4.87 10.40
CA ALA A 59 2.60 -5.35 9.30
C ALA A 59 1.90 -5.34 7.93
N GLY A 60 0.57 -5.47 7.90
CA GLY A 60 -0.21 -5.38 6.67
C GLY A 60 -0.17 -4.00 6.01
N ALA A 61 0.07 -2.94 6.78
CA ALA A 61 0.25 -1.59 6.25
C ALA A 61 1.72 -1.21 6.08
N THR A 62 2.65 -1.76 6.87
CA THR A 62 4.06 -1.35 6.81
C THR A 62 4.92 -2.13 5.82
N VAL A 63 4.56 -3.37 5.47
CA VAL A 63 5.34 -4.22 4.55
C VAL A 63 5.07 -3.93 3.07
N PRO A 64 3.85 -3.58 2.62
CA PRO A 64 3.60 -3.23 1.21
C PRO A 64 4.36 -1.99 0.73
N LEU A 65 4.37 -1.76 -0.59
CA LEU A 65 5.05 -0.61 -1.24
C LEU A 65 4.65 0.75 -0.66
N SER A 66 3.40 0.91 -0.25
CA SER A 66 2.93 2.13 0.43
C SER A 66 3.55 2.32 1.83
N GLY A 67 3.88 1.23 2.52
CA GLY A 67 4.54 1.24 3.82
C GLY A 67 5.98 1.73 3.73
N PHE A 68 6.69 1.39 2.65
CA PHE A 68 8.00 1.98 2.36
C PHE A 68 7.92 3.49 2.20
N GLY A 69 6.87 4.00 1.56
CA GLY A 69 6.62 5.44 1.44
C GLY A 69 6.40 6.14 2.78
N HIS A 70 5.71 5.48 3.71
CA HIS A 70 5.47 6.01 5.07
C HIS A 70 6.74 6.04 5.94
N ALA A 71 7.71 5.16 5.66
CA ALA A 71 8.97 5.05 6.40
C ALA A 71 10.06 6.04 5.96
N LEU A 72 9.82 6.79 4.87
CA LEU A 72 10.70 7.85 4.34
C LEU A 72 10.35 9.21 4.98
#